data_AF-A0A446CYJ1-F1
#
_entry.id   AF-A0A446CYJ1-F1
#
_cell.length_a   1.000
_cell.length_b   1.000
_cell.length_c   1.000
_cell.angle_alpha   90.00
_cell.angle_beta   90.00
_cell.angle_gamma   90.00
#
_symmetry.space_group_name_H-M   'P 1'
#
loop_
_entity.id
_entity.type
_entity.pdbx_description
1 polymer ?
#
loop_
_entity_poly.entity_id
_entity_poly.type
_entity_poly.pdbx_seq_one_letter_code
_entity_poly.pdbx_strand_id
1 'polypeptide(L)'
;MKIIYSDVDGFIEFNIQTSEREDAIEKKVHLDRRSARVASSLGWRDVHPDLLALSAFLIAAPFAKKVLTFGAGISQAMVAAFQQVRPDLSCGPVDYELKPRARPQNGRIGLSFSGGADSFAAVELLPANTEMFFLKRLVPAENERESTKQTSAGERACFALKDAGRHVFIVESDLEFVRHPIGFADHMACAVPLIVAAEQRDLDGVAWGTIAEAAYRFGSSEYVDFSERPQYIDYQNLFTQVGLPFCNPVIGMSEVITSAVMSKSPFRSYVQSCMYGGIEACGMCKKCFRKALLDASISGQWPSDDELDSYFAQNGIIKYISMLPIKLENIYAYVTSKYMGDHPLMLALKKRVRGGELSVAWMERYIPSYIDQAPVDRREQLLQLAKPYAEPMDQDDIRSMLKWSVVGHATDPLMIDSAAQFREQLLIHRKKYLATMAK
;
A
#
# COMPACT_ATOMS: atom_id res chain seq x y z
N MET A 1 -3.89 -16.02 23.31
CA MET A 1 -4.80 -16.01 22.16
C MET A 1 -4.68 -17.32 21.42
N LYS A 2 -5.81 -17.94 21.04
CA LYS A 2 -5.85 -19.17 20.22
C LYS A 2 -6.65 -18.90 18.95
N ILE A 3 -6.13 -19.33 17.81
CA ILE A 3 -6.77 -19.24 16.50
C ILE A 3 -7.20 -20.65 16.09
N ILE A 4 -8.46 -20.81 15.70
CA ILE A 4 -9.02 -22.06 15.19
C ILE A 4 -9.41 -21.85 13.73
N TYR A 5 -9.06 -22.81 12.88
CA TYR A 5 -9.42 -22.80 11.46
C TYR A 5 -10.68 -23.64 11.23
N SER A 6 -11.58 -23.16 10.39
CA SER A 6 -12.77 -23.90 9.96
C SER A 6 -13.14 -23.54 8.52
N ASP A 7 -13.78 -24.47 7.83
CA ASP A 7 -14.39 -24.21 6.52
C ASP A 7 -15.87 -23.85 6.74
N VAL A 8 -16.29 -22.70 6.24
CA VAL A 8 -17.68 -22.21 6.36
C VAL A 8 -18.10 -21.60 5.03
N ASP A 9 -19.05 -22.23 4.33
CA ASP A 9 -19.68 -21.69 3.12
C ASP A 9 -18.70 -21.20 2.02
N GLY A 10 -17.60 -21.95 1.79
CA GLY A 10 -16.57 -21.56 0.81
C GLY A 10 -15.54 -20.55 1.33
N PHE A 11 -15.52 -20.30 2.63
CA PHE A 11 -14.53 -19.48 3.32
C PHE A 11 -13.66 -20.34 4.24
N ILE A 12 -12.38 -19.99 4.31
CA ILE A 12 -11.54 -20.35 5.46
C ILE A 12 -11.78 -19.27 6.52
N GLU A 13 -12.25 -19.69 7.68
CA GLU A 13 -12.50 -18.83 8.83
C GLU A 13 -11.39 -18.98 9.89
N PHE A 14 -10.89 -17.84 10.36
CA PHE A 14 -9.92 -17.67 11.42
C PHE A 14 -10.66 -17.23 12.69
N ASN A 15 -11.03 -18.18 13.54
CA ASN A 15 -11.73 -17.92 14.80
C ASN A 15 -10.75 -17.57 15.92
N ILE A 16 -10.86 -16.36 16.47
CA ILE A 16 -9.94 -15.77 17.46
C ILE A 16 -10.53 -15.92 18.87
N GLN A 17 -9.96 -16.82 19.65
CA GLN A 17 -10.30 -16.98 21.07
C GLN A 17 -9.31 -16.19 21.94
N THR A 18 -9.86 -15.22 22.69
CA THR A 18 -9.12 -14.39 23.64
C THR A 18 -9.30 -14.89 25.07
N SER A 19 -8.31 -14.60 25.90
CA SER A 19 -8.42 -14.68 27.36
C SER A 19 -8.91 -13.34 27.93
N GLU A 20 -9.46 -13.32 29.15
CA GLU A 20 -9.90 -12.09 29.83
C GLU A 20 -8.80 -11.01 29.88
N ARG A 21 -7.53 -11.43 29.95
CA ARG A 21 -6.38 -10.51 29.92
C ARG A 21 -6.24 -9.79 28.58
N GLU A 22 -6.63 -10.41 27.48
CA GLU A 22 -6.55 -9.81 26.13
C GLU A 22 -7.69 -8.83 25.87
N ASP A 23 -8.85 -9.04 26.50
CA ASP A 23 -10.04 -8.18 26.37
C ASP A 23 -9.96 -6.89 27.21
N ALA A 24 -9.12 -6.84 28.26
CA ALA A 24 -9.08 -5.76 29.25
C ALA A 24 -8.32 -4.48 28.81
N ILE A 25 -8.11 -4.21 27.51
CA ILE A 25 -7.32 -3.07 27.05
C ILE A 25 -8.13 -2.14 26.14
N GLU A 26 -8.45 -0.96 26.67
CA GLU A 26 -8.81 0.20 25.84
C GLU A 26 -7.54 0.80 25.20
N LYS A 27 -7.25 0.39 23.97
CA LYS A 27 -6.26 1.04 23.09
C LYS A 27 -6.99 1.79 21.98
N LYS A 28 -6.32 2.82 21.44
CA LYS A 28 -6.75 3.53 20.22
C LYS A 28 -6.96 2.59 19.02
N VAL A 29 -6.22 1.48 18.98
CA VAL A 29 -6.47 0.35 18.07
C VAL A 29 -6.59 -0.92 18.91
N HIS A 30 -7.70 -1.63 18.81
CA HIS A 30 -7.98 -2.83 19.60
C HIS A 30 -8.69 -3.90 18.76
N LEU A 31 -8.70 -5.14 19.27
CA LEU A 31 -9.45 -6.26 18.68
C LEU A 31 -10.94 -5.99 18.86
N ASP A 32 -11.70 -6.07 17.78
CA ASP A 32 -13.14 -5.80 17.75
C ASP A 32 -13.89 -7.09 17.44
N ARG A 33 -13.78 -7.57 16.20
CA ARG A 33 -14.34 -8.86 15.80
C ARG A 33 -13.37 -10.01 16.10
N ARG A 34 -13.93 -11.11 16.61
CA ARG A 34 -13.21 -12.35 16.96
C ARG A 34 -13.21 -13.41 15.87
N SER A 35 -13.49 -13.02 14.63
CA SER A 35 -13.31 -13.89 13.47
C SER A 35 -12.98 -13.08 12.23
N ALA A 36 -12.23 -13.71 11.32
CA ALA A 36 -12.02 -13.24 9.96
C ALA A 36 -12.26 -14.38 8.98
N ARG A 37 -12.85 -14.08 7.84
CA ARG A 37 -13.14 -15.03 6.75
C ARG A 37 -12.43 -14.61 5.49
N VAL A 38 -11.94 -15.58 4.74
CA VAL A 38 -11.29 -15.39 3.43
C VAL A 38 -11.85 -16.43 2.48
N ALA A 39 -12.45 -15.99 1.38
CA ALA A 39 -12.98 -16.91 0.37
C ALA A 39 -11.83 -17.75 -0.20
N SER A 40 -12.05 -19.05 -0.31
CA SER A 40 -11.06 -20.00 -0.78
C SER A 40 -11.75 -21.13 -1.53
N SER A 41 -11.12 -21.61 -2.60
CA SER A 41 -11.58 -22.83 -3.28
C SER A 41 -10.97 -24.11 -2.69
N LEU A 42 -10.00 -23.95 -1.79
CA LEU A 42 -9.46 -25.02 -0.95
C LEU A 42 -10.09 -24.97 0.44
N GLY A 43 -10.30 -26.14 1.05
CA GLY A 43 -10.52 -26.21 2.50
C GLY A 43 -9.22 -25.93 3.25
N TRP A 44 -9.30 -25.47 4.50
CA TRP A 44 -8.11 -25.11 5.27
C TRP A 44 -7.15 -26.30 5.44
N ARG A 45 -7.66 -27.54 5.46
CA ARG A 45 -6.81 -28.74 5.56
C ARG A 45 -5.96 -29.01 4.31
N ASP A 46 -6.32 -28.42 3.18
CA ASP A 46 -5.59 -28.53 1.92
C ASP A 46 -4.57 -27.40 1.75
N VAL A 47 -4.54 -26.44 2.67
CA VAL A 47 -3.56 -25.34 2.70
C VAL A 47 -2.41 -25.72 3.64
N HIS A 48 -1.17 -25.49 3.20
CA HIS A 48 0.01 -25.76 4.04
C HIS A 48 -0.10 -25.05 5.41
N PRO A 49 0.15 -25.73 6.54
CA PRO A 49 -0.05 -25.16 7.87
C PRO A 49 0.69 -23.83 8.11
N ASP A 50 1.93 -23.70 7.62
CA ASP A 50 2.68 -22.44 7.74
C ASP A 50 2.05 -21.25 6.98
N LEU A 51 1.35 -21.49 5.86
CA LEU A 51 0.61 -20.44 5.14
C LEU A 51 -0.60 -19.95 5.96
N LEU A 52 -1.32 -20.88 6.59
CA LEU A 52 -2.43 -20.55 7.50
C LEU A 52 -1.93 -19.83 8.76
N ALA A 53 -0.78 -20.26 9.29
CA ALA A 53 -0.16 -19.63 10.44
C ALA A 53 0.32 -18.22 10.13
N LEU A 54 0.97 -18.00 8.99
CA LEU A 54 1.35 -16.66 8.52
C LEU A 54 0.10 -15.77 8.38
N SER A 55 -0.95 -16.28 7.75
CA SER A 55 -2.22 -15.53 7.60
C SER A 55 -2.83 -15.17 8.97
N ALA A 56 -2.90 -16.14 9.89
CA ALA A 56 -3.40 -15.93 11.25
C ALA A 56 -2.54 -14.94 12.04
N PHE A 57 -1.21 -14.98 11.88
CA PHE A 57 -0.28 -14.06 12.51
C PHE A 57 -0.53 -12.63 12.03
N LEU A 58 -0.66 -12.40 10.71
CA LEU A 58 -0.96 -11.09 10.14
C LEU A 58 -2.33 -10.54 10.59
N ILE A 59 -3.29 -11.42 10.87
CA ILE A 59 -4.63 -11.03 11.34
C ILE A 59 -4.64 -10.70 12.84
N ALA A 60 -3.95 -11.50 13.67
CA ALA A 60 -4.19 -11.53 15.11
C ALA A 60 -2.98 -11.19 16.00
N ALA A 61 -1.75 -11.33 15.50
CA ALA A 61 -0.54 -11.10 16.31
C ALA A 61 -0.46 -9.70 16.94
N PRO A 62 -0.92 -8.60 16.29
CA PRO A 62 -0.94 -7.26 16.92
C PRO A 62 -1.74 -7.19 18.24
N PHE A 63 -2.66 -8.13 18.46
CA PHE A 63 -3.51 -8.21 19.64
C PHE A 63 -3.06 -9.28 20.64
N ALA A 64 -2.21 -10.21 20.22
CA ALA A 64 -1.69 -11.27 21.08
C ALA A 64 -0.61 -10.75 22.05
N LYS A 65 -0.71 -11.16 23.31
CA LYS A 65 0.22 -10.71 24.38
C LYS A 65 1.49 -11.55 24.46
N LYS A 66 1.37 -12.80 24.91
CA LYS A 66 2.51 -13.70 25.19
C LYS A 66 2.47 -15.02 24.47
N VAL A 67 1.27 -15.49 24.12
CA VAL A 67 1.06 -16.78 23.48
C VAL A 67 0.05 -16.62 22.36
N LEU A 68 0.44 -17.05 21.15
CA LEU A 68 -0.43 -17.21 20.00
C LEU A 68 -0.42 -18.67 19.57
N THR A 69 -1.56 -19.34 19.72
CA THR A 69 -1.71 -20.75 19.34
C THR A 69 -2.52 -20.87 18.04
N PHE A 70 -2.08 -21.69 17.11
CA PHE A 70 -2.71 -21.93 15.81
C PHE A 70 -3.54 -23.22 15.82
N GLY A 71 -4.44 -23.36 14.83
CA GLY A 71 -5.33 -24.50 14.70
C GLY A 71 -4.64 -25.78 14.21
N ALA A 72 -3.44 -25.65 13.65
CA ALA A 72 -2.60 -26.74 13.15
C ALA A 72 -1.16 -26.59 13.66
N GLY A 73 -0.40 -27.69 13.65
CA GLY A 73 1.03 -27.68 13.95
C GLY A 73 1.82 -26.94 12.86
N ILE A 74 2.77 -26.09 13.26
CA ILE A 74 3.58 -25.26 12.36
C ILE A 74 5.05 -25.68 12.42
N SER A 75 5.79 -25.41 11.35
CA SER A 75 7.19 -25.80 11.28
C SER A 75 8.06 -25.02 12.27
N GLN A 76 9.17 -25.62 12.67
CA GLN A 76 10.15 -24.96 13.56
C GLN A 76 10.69 -23.66 12.95
N ALA A 77 10.88 -23.64 11.63
CA ALA A 77 11.39 -22.46 10.93
C ALA A 77 10.38 -21.30 10.98
N MET A 78 9.07 -21.60 10.87
CA MET A 78 8.02 -20.59 10.98
C MET A 78 7.93 -20.01 12.40
N VAL A 79 8.08 -20.85 13.44
CA VAL A 79 8.15 -20.38 14.85
C VAL A 79 9.31 -19.42 15.04
N ALA A 80 10.51 -19.77 14.55
CA ALA A 80 11.69 -18.92 14.65
C ALA A 80 11.50 -17.57 13.93
N ALA A 81 10.87 -17.58 12.74
CA ALA A 81 10.58 -16.36 12.00
C ALA A 81 9.54 -15.47 12.72
N PHE A 82 8.50 -16.05 13.33
CA PHE A 82 7.57 -15.28 14.18
C PHE A 82 8.27 -14.65 15.38
N GLN A 83 9.17 -15.38 16.03
CA GLN A 83 9.94 -14.89 17.18
C GLN A 83 10.89 -13.75 16.80
N GLN A 84 11.40 -13.71 15.57
CA GLN A 84 12.19 -12.56 15.10
C GLN A 84 11.34 -11.28 15.07
N VAL A 85 10.11 -11.37 14.57
CA VAL A 85 9.20 -10.22 14.44
C VAL A 85 8.60 -9.82 15.79
N ARG A 86 8.30 -10.82 16.63
CA ARG A 86 7.72 -10.66 17.97
C ARG A 86 8.47 -11.54 18.98
N PRO A 87 9.63 -11.08 19.49
CA PRO A 87 10.44 -11.83 20.45
C PRO A 87 9.73 -12.12 21.78
N ASP A 88 8.69 -11.33 22.09
CA ASP A 88 7.85 -11.46 23.27
C ASP A 88 6.71 -12.49 23.12
N LEU A 89 6.50 -13.02 21.90
CA LEU A 89 5.37 -13.87 21.56
C LEU A 89 5.81 -15.32 21.31
N SER A 90 5.36 -16.23 22.19
CA SER A 90 5.47 -17.67 21.96
C SER A 90 4.39 -18.15 20.99
N CYS A 91 4.80 -18.91 19.98
CA CYS A 91 3.94 -19.40 18.90
C CYS A 91 3.93 -20.93 18.85
N GLY A 92 2.77 -21.54 18.57
CA GLY A 92 2.65 -23.01 18.44
C GLY A 92 1.23 -23.44 18.07
N PRO A 93 0.88 -24.75 18.10
CA PRO A 93 1.76 -25.87 18.41
C PRO A 93 2.84 -26.06 17.34
N VAL A 94 3.99 -26.61 17.73
CA VAL A 94 5.08 -26.92 16.80
C VAL A 94 4.92 -28.35 16.32
N ASP A 95 4.94 -28.54 15.00
CA ASP A 95 5.13 -29.84 14.38
C ASP A 95 6.61 -29.97 14.01
N TYR A 96 7.31 -30.86 14.71
CA TYR A 96 8.75 -31.04 14.54
C TYR A 96 9.12 -31.78 13.24
N GLU A 97 8.17 -32.48 12.63
CA GLU A 97 8.34 -33.22 11.38
C GLU A 97 7.88 -32.40 10.16
N LEU A 98 7.07 -31.36 10.37
CA LEU A 98 6.62 -30.47 9.29
C LEU A 98 7.80 -29.68 8.72
N LYS A 99 8.04 -29.87 7.42
CA LYS A 99 8.99 -29.05 6.66
C LYS A 99 8.31 -27.75 6.21
N PRO A 100 9.04 -26.63 6.15
CA PRO A 100 8.51 -25.40 5.58
C PRO A 100 8.06 -25.59 4.13
N ARG A 101 7.07 -24.82 3.69
CA ARG A 101 6.58 -24.87 2.31
C ARG A 101 7.73 -24.54 1.34
N ALA A 102 7.99 -25.44 0.41
CA ALA A 102 8.99 -25.20 -0.63
C ALA A 102 8.52 -24.14 -1.64
N ARG A 103 9.44 -23.27 -2.07
CA ARG A 103 9.21 -22.36 -3.20
C ARG A 103 9.10 -23.17 -4.50
N PRO A 104 7.99 -23.08 -5.27
CA PRO A 104 7.87 -23.78 -6.54
C PRO A 104 8.93 -23.34 -7.56
N GLN A 105 9.53 -24.28 -8.30
CA GLN A 105 10.63 -23.98 -9.25
C GLN A 105 10.17 -23.20 -10.49
N ASN A 106 8.95 -23.43 -10.96
CA ASN A 106 8.34 -22.76 -12.11
C ASN A 106 7.06 -22.02 -11.72
N GLY A 107 7.07 -21.44 -10.51
CA GLY A 107 5.90 -20.78 -9.97
C GLY A 107 5.62 -19.42 -10.59
N ARG A 108 4.54 -18.82 -10.08
CA ARG A 108 4.03 -17.52 -10.51
C ARG A 108 4.16 -16.52 -9.37
N ILE A 109 4.51 -15.28 -9.70
CA ILE A 109 4.47 -14.20 -8.71
C ILE A 109 3.00 -13.89 -8.42
N GLY A 110 2.64 -13.88 -7.15
CA GLY A 110 1.37 -13.34 -6.69
C GLY A 110 1.46 -11.84 -6.44
N LEU A 111 0.48 -11.05 -6.91
CA LEU A 111 0.36 -9.63 -6.62
C LEU A 111 -0.85 -9.36 -5.71
N SER A 112 -0.62 -8.78 -4.53
CA SER A 112 -1.69 -8.19 -3.71
C SER A 112 -2.19 -6.90 -4.38
N PHE A 113 -3.21 -7.04 -5.23
CA PHE A 113 -3.68 -6.00 -6.15
C PHE A 113 -4.76 -5.13 -5.51
N SER A 114 -4.70 -3.81 -5.70
CA SER A 114 -5.63 -2.86 -5.07
C SER A 114 -6.51 -2.07 -6.03
N GLY A 115 -6.24 -2.11 -7.34
CA GLY A 115 -6.88 -1.25 -8.35
C GLY A 115 -6.36 0.19 -8.40
N GLY A 116 -5.46 0.57 -7.48
CA GLY A 116 -4.78 1.87 -7.50
C GLY A 116 -3.66 1.93 -8.54
N ALA A 117 -3.22 3.15 -8.87
CA ALA A 117 -2.21 3.41 -9.90
C ALA A 117 -0.91 2.62 -9.67
N ASP A 118 -0.43 2.62 -8.43
CA ASP A 118 0.85 2.00 -8.09
C ASP A 118 0.78 0.47 -8.17
N SER A 119 -0.36 -0.13 -7.81
CA SER A 119 -0.58 -1.58 -8.00
C SER A 119 -0.80 -1.96 -9.46
N PHE A 120 -1.34 -1.07 -10.30
CA PHE A 120 -1.39 -1.30 -11.74
C PHE A 120 -0.01 -1.13 -12.40
N ALA A 121 0.81 -0.19 -11.95
CA ALA A 121 2.19 -0.07 -12.42
C ALA A 121 2.97 -1.36 -12.11
N ALA A 122 2.72 -1.97 -10.95
CA ALA A 122 3.24 -3.30 -10.65
C ALA A 122 2.76 -4.38 -11.63
N VAL A 123 1.52 -4.32 -12.15
CA VAL A 123 1.03 -5.26 -13.18
C VAL A 123 1.83 -5.13 -14.49
N GLU A 124 2.14 -3.91 -14.91
CA GLU A 124 2.93 -3.66 -16.13
C GLU A 124 4.39 -4.07 -15.97
N LEU A 125 4.91 -4.03 -14.74
CA LEU A 125 6.30 -4.30 -14.41
C LEU A 125 6.56 -5.70 -13.86
N LEU A 126 5.53 -6.56 -13.88
CA LEU A 126 5.61 -7.96 -13.55
C LEU A 126 5.37 -8.84 -14.78
N PRO A 127 5.82 -10.11 -14.76
CA PRO A 127 5.57 -11.07 -15.83
C PRO A 127 4.08 -11.20 -16.17
N ALA A 128 3.77 -11.48 -17.44
CA ALA A 128 2.38 -11.60 -17.89
C ALA A 128 1.59 -12.73 -17.19
N ASN A 129 2.28 -13.75 -16.67
CA ASN A 129 1.69 -14.86 -15.92
C ASN A 129 1.54 -14.58 -14.40
N THR A 130 1.73 -13.34 -13.95
CA THR A 130 1.46 -12.94 -12.57
C THR A 130 -0.01 -13.13 -12.20
N GLU A 131 -0.23 -13.69 -11.01
CA GLU A 131 -1.54 -13.98 -10.45
C GLU A 131 -1.94 -12.83 -9.52
N MET A 132 -2.99 -12.09 -9.84
CA MET A 132 -3.41 -10.91 -9.08
C MET A 132 -4.55 -11.25 -8.13
N PHE A 133 -4.44 -10.82 -6.88
CA PHE A 133 -5.44 -11.06 -5.84
C PHE A 133 -5.97 -9.72 -5.33
N PHE A 134 -7.22 -9.43 -5.63
CA PHE A 134 -7.95 -8.27 -5.14
C PHE A 134 -8.82 -8.67 -3.95
N LEU A 135 -8.56 -8.08 -2.79
CA LEU A 135 -9.40 -8.27 -1.61
C LEU A 135 -10.69 -7.46 -1.77
N LYS A 136 -11.78 -8.16 -2.05
CA LYS A 136 -13.14 -7.60 -2.00
C LYS A 136 -13.64 -7.66 -0.56
N ARG A 137 -13.91 -6.48 -0.01
CA ARG A 137 -14.38 -6.36 1.37
C ARG A 137 -15.80 -6.92 1.50
N LEU A 138 -15.96 -7.89 2.39
CA LEU A 138 -17.24 -8.27 2.95
C LEU A 138 -17.50 -7.42 4.18
N VAL A 139 -18.61 -6.67 4.18
CA VAL A 139 -19.02 -5.85 5.32
C VAL A 139 -19.91 -6.71 6.21
N PRO A 140 -19.52 -6.98 7.47
CA PRO A 140 -20.43 -7.60 8.44
C PRO A 140 -21.69 -6.76 8.65
N ALA A 141 -22.82 -7.42 8.89
CA ALA A 141 -24.12 -6.77 9.06
C ALA A 141 -24.07 -5.71 10.20
N GLU A 142 -23.32 -5.98 11.26
CA GLU A 142 -23.14 -5.09 12.39
C GLU A 142 -22.33 -3.81 12.06
N ASN A 143 -21.55 -3.79 10.97
CA ASN A 143 -20.70 -2.67 10.57
C ASN A 143 -21.18 -1.94 9.30
N GLU A 144 -22.39 -2.22 8.80
CA GLU A 144 -22.92 -1.61 7.56
C GLU A 144 -22.86 -0.08 7.56
N ARG A 145 -23.07 0.55 8.73
CA ARG A 145 -23.07 2.01 8.87
C ARG A 145 -21.68 2.64 8.97
N GLU A 146 -20.64 1.83 9.23
CA GLU A 146 -19.27 2.30 9.47
C GLU A 146 -18.37 2.16 8.23
N SER A 147 -18.74 1.28 7.29
CA SER A 147 -17.96 1.06 6.07
C SER A 147 -18.25 2.13 5.01
N THR A 148 -17.36 3.12 4.91
CA THR A 148 -17.47 4.22 3.91
C THR A 148 -16.68 3.97 2.63
N LYS A 149 -15.90 2.88 2.56
CA LYS A 149 -15.04 2.59 1.40
C LYS A 149 -15.62 1.45 0.58
N GLN A 150 -15.94 1.77 -0.67
CA GLN A 150 -16.44 0.87 -1.70
C GLN A 150 -15.30 0.10 -2.36
N THR A 151 -15.64 -0.97 -3.08
CA THR A 151 -14.70 -1.79 -3.88
C THR A 151 -14.97 -1.72 -5.37
N SER A 152 -16.03 -1.02 -5.79
CA SER A 152 -16.57 -1.04 -7.16
C SER A 152 -15.54 -0.65 -8.22
N ALA A 153 -14.66 0.31 -7.95
CA ALA A 153 -13.60 0.66 -8.89
C ALA A 153 -12.53 -0.44 -9.02
N GLY A 154 -12.16 -1.08 -7.91
CA GLY A 154 -11.23 -2.19 -7.90
C GLY A 154 -11.81 -3.42 -8.60
N GLU A 155 -13.10 -3.71 -8.42
CA GLU A 155 -13.81 -4.76 -9.16
C GLU A 155 -13.84 -4.47 -10.67
N ARG A 156 -14.18 -3.23 -11.07
CA ARG A 156 -14.13 -2.79 -12.47
C ARG A 156 -12.73 -2.98 -13.09
N ALA A 157 -11.68 -2.63 -12.35
CA ALA A 157 -10.29 -2.86 -12.75
C ALA A 157 -9.98 -4.36 -12.93
N CYS A 158 -10.45 -5.22 -12.02
CA CYS A 158 -10.28 -6.66 -12.12
C CYS A 158 -10.97 -7.23 -13.36
N PHE A 159 -12.19 -6.79 -13.68
CA PHE A 159 -12.90 -7.24 -14.88
C PHE A 159 -12.16 -6.83 -16.16
N ALA A 160 -11.68 -5.59 -16.25
CA ALA A 160 -10.91 -5.15 -17.41
C ALA A 160 -9.62 -5.95 -17.62
N LEU A 161 -8.92 -6.30 -16.54
CA LEU A 161 -7.73 -7.14 -16.60
C LEU A 161 -8.07 -8.58 -17.04
N LYS A 162 -9.19 -9.15 -16.57
CA LYS A 162 -9.67 -10.46 -17.01
C LYS A 162 -10.05 -10.47 -18.49
N ASP A 163 -10.75 -9.43 -18.95
CA ASP A 163 -11.14 -9.29 -20.36
C ASP A 163 -9.91 -9.18 -21.29
N ALA A 164 -8.80 -8.62 -20.76
CA ALA A 164 -7.50 -8.58 -21.42
C ALA A 164 -6.68 -9.88 -21.26
N GLY A 165 -7.27 -10.97 -20.73
CA GLY A 165 -6.63 -12.27 -20.57
C GLY A 165 -5.65 -12.38 -19.41
N ARG A 166 -5.62 -11.41 -18.47
CA ARG A 166 -4.77 -11.47 -17.28
C ARG A 166 -5.44 -12.29 -16.17
N HIS A 167 -4.61 -12.88 -15.31
CA HIS A 167 -5.09 -13.75 -14.22
C HIS A 167 -5.39 -12.92 -12.97
N VAL A 168 -6.68 -12.72 -12.68
CA VAL A 168 -7.13 -11.93 -11.51
C VAL A 168 -8.19 -12.68 -10.72
N PHE A 169 -8.05 -12.69 -9.39
CA PHE A 169 -9.02 -13.22 -8.45
C PHE A 169 -9.58 -12.08 -7.60
N ILE A 170 -10.90 -12.02 -7.55
CA ILE A 170 -11.63 -11.17 -6.61
C ILE A 170 -11.94 -12.08 -5.42
N VAL A 171 -11.28 -11.85 -4.30
CA VAL A 171 -11.37 -12.71 -3.12
C VAL A 171 -12.08 -11.97 -2.01
N GLU A 172 -13.20 -12.51 -1.58
CA GLU A 172 -14.03 -11.93 -0.54
C GLU A 172 -13.41 -12.13 0.86
N SER A 173 -13.35 -11.08 1.67
CA SER A 173 -12.86 -11.17 3.05
C SER A 173 -13.36 -10.02 3.94
N ASP A 174 -13.55 -10.32 5.23
CA ASP A 174 -13.90 -9.35 6.28
C ASP A 174 -12.74 -9.09 7.27
N LEU A 175 -11.50 -9.46 6.93
CA LEU A 175 -10.37 -9.39 7.86
C LEU A 175 -10.02 -7.96 8.34
N GLU A 176 -10.48 -6.91 7.65
CA GLU A 176 -10.34 -5.51 8.09
C GLU A 176 -11.22 -5.16 9.30
N PHE A 177 -12.23 -5.98 9.60
CA PHE A 177 -13.17 -5.79 10.70
C PHE A 177 -12.72 -6.48 12.00
N VAL A 178 -11.61 -7.22 11.98
CA VAL A 178 -11.01 -7.80 13.20
C VAL A 178 -10.59 -6.72 14.21
N ARG A 179 -10.38 -5.48 13.76
CA ARG A 179 -9.93 -4.39 14.61
C ARG A 179 -10.85 -3.18 14.54
N HIS A 180 -10.83 -2.39 15.61
CA HIS A 180 -11.34 -1.03 15.62
C HIS A 180 -10.20 -0.02 15.83
N PRO A 181 -10.17 1.12 15.09
CA PRO A 181 -11.02 1.43 13.95
C PRO A 181 -10.70 0.54 12.74
N ILE A 182 -11.73 0.30 11.91
CA ILE A 182 -11.69 -0.60 10.75
C ILE A 182 -10.42 -0.41 9.91
N GLY A 183 -9.79 -1.53 9.55
CA GLY A 183 -8.64 -1.60 8.65
C GLY A 183 -7.80 -2.84 8.93
N PHE A 184 -6.70 -3.01 8.21
CA PHE A 184 -5.81 -4.14 8.44
C PHE A 184 -5.15 -4.09 9.82
N ALA A 185 -5.16 -5.21 10.55
CA ALA A 185 -4.45 -5.36 11.82
C ALA A 185 -2.93 -5.20 11.63
N ASP A 186 -2.42 -5.88 10.60
CA ASP A 186 -1.09 -5.71 10.04
C ASP A 186 -1.19 -5.22 8.60
N HIS A 187 -0.36 -4.26 8.18
CA HIS A 187 -0.35 -3.78 6.80
C HIS A 187 -0.14 -4.89 5.74
N MET A 188 0.57 -5.97 6.08
CA MET A 188 0.75 -7.12 5.19
C MET A 188 -0.47 -8.05 5.11
N ALA A 189 -1.46 -7.89 6.00
CA ALA A 189 -2.67 -8.71 6.00
C ALA A 189 -3.51 -8.55 4.72
N CYS A 190 -3.28 -7.49 3.93
CA CYS A 190 -3.87 -7.36 2.61
C CYS A 190 -3.47 -8.48 1.62
N ALA A 191 -2.35 -9.17 1.87
CA ALA A 191 -1.89 -10.30 1.07
C ALA A 191 -2.47 -11.66 1.53
N VAL A 192 -3.25 -11.72 2.61
CA VAL A 192 -3.84 -12.99 3.09
C VAL A 192 -4.59 -13.77 2.00
N PRO A 193 -5.43 -13.15 1.15
CA PRO A 193 -6.06 -13.84 0.02
C PRO A 193 -5.07 -14.59 -0.89
N LEU A 194 -3.92 -13.97 -1.17
CA LEU A 194 -2.85 -14.55 -1.98
C LEU A 194 -2.14 -15.68 -1.22
N ILE A 195 -1.84 -15.47 0.06
CA ILE A 195 -1.13 -16.44 0.91
C ILE A 195 -1.95 -17.74 1.01
N VAL A 196 -3.25 -17.63 1.25
CA VAL A 196 -4.17 -18.77 1.32
C VAL A 196 -4.24 -19.53 0.00
N ALA A 197 -4.18 -18.82 -1.14
CA ALA A 197 -4.20 -19.42 -2.47
C ALA A 197 -2.83 -19.91 -2.97
N ALA A 198 -1.75 -19.71 -2.20
CA ALA A 198 -0.39 -19.88 -2.69
C ALA A 198 -0.07 -21.31 -3.14
N GLU A 199 -0.59 -22.31 -2.43
CA GLU A 199 -0.41 -23.72 -2.78
C GLU A 199 -1.11 -24.06 -4.10
N GLN A 200 -2.41 -23.78 -4.19
CA GLN A 200 -3.21 -24.06 -5.38
C GLN A 200 -2.70 -23.36 -6.65
N ARG A 201 -2.11 -22.17 -6.48
CA ARG A 201 -1.68 -21.31 -7.58
C ARG A 201 -0.19 -21.37 -7.83
N ASP A 202 0.54 -22.32 -7.23
CA ASP A 202 1.98 -22.49 -7.38
C ASP A 202 2.75 -21.17 -7.22
N LEU A 203 2.38 -20.36 -6.21
CA LEU A 203 3.00 -19.06 -6.04
C LEU A 203 4.42 -19.21 -5.50
N ASP A 204 5.37 -18.52 -6.13
CA ASP A 204 6.80 -18.55 -5.78
C ASP A 204 7.34 -17.18 -5.32
N GLY A 205 6.47 -16.20 -5.18
CA GLY A 205 6.83 -14.86 -4.72
C GLY A 205 5.58 -14.04 -4.46
N VAL A 206 5.75 -12.97 -3.69
CA VAL A 206 4.68 -12.03 -3.36
C VAL A 206 5.10 -10.61 -3.72
N ALA A 207 4.16 -9.83 -4.24
CA ALA A 207 4.38 -8.45 -4.62
C ALA A 207 3.25 -7.54 -4.13
N TRP A 208 3.58 -6.26 -4.00
CA TRP A 208 2.67 -5.15 -3.74
C TRP A 208 3.02 -3.95 -4.64
N GLY A 209 2.07 -3.04 -4.81
CA GLY A 209 2.29 -1.73 -5.42
C GLY A 209 2.93 -0.71 -4.47
N THR A 210 3.84 -1.13 -3.58
CA THR A 210 4.48 -0.21 -2.62
C THR A 210 5.59 0.57 -3.32
N ILE A 211 5.48 1.90 -3.32
CA ILE A 211 6.43 2.82 -3.95
C ILE A 211 7.57 3.24 -3.01
N ALA A 212 8.62 3.82 -3.59
CA ALA A 212 9.84 4.22 -2.91
C ALA A 212 9.61 5.22 -1.77
N GLU A 213 8.66 6.14 -1.90
CA GLU A 213 8.33 7.10 -0.85
C GLU A 213 7.94 6.44 0.48
N ALA A 214 7.27 5.29 0.40
CA ALA A 214 6.84 4.52 1.56
C ALA A 214 7.92 3.53 2.02
N ALA A 215 8.59 2.87 1.07
CA ALA A 215 9.63 1.89 1.35
C ALA A 215 10.88 2.53 1.97
N TYR A 216 11.40 3.59 1.34
CA TYR A 216 12.60 4.31 1.76
C TYR A 216 12.30 5.54 2.63
N ARG A 217 11.03 5.73 3.03
CA ARG A 217 10.52 6.74 3.98
C ARG A 217 10.64 8.22 3.59
N PHE A 218 11.36 8.57 2.53
CA PHE A 218 11.58 9.97 2.11
C PHE A 218 10.29 10.73 1.72
N GLY A 219 9.15 10.05 1.60
CA GLY A 219 7.85 10.70 1.45
C GLY A 219 7.18 11.16 2.74
N SER A 220 7.70 10.82 3.92
CA SER A 220 7.05 11.18 5.20
C SER A 220 7.99 11.32 6.39
N SER A 221 9.26 10.96 6.22
CA SER A 221 10.28 10.98 7.25
C SER A 221 11.65 11.07 6.58
N GLU A 222 12.71 10.85 7.35
CA GLU A 222 14.07 10.74 6.82
C GLU A 222 14.23 9.48 5.99
N TYR A 223 15.09 9.57 4.97
CA TYR A 223 15.48 8.43 4.16
C TYR A 223 16.06 7.32 5.05
N VAL A 224 15.63 6.09 4.81
CA VAL A 224 16.27 4.89 5.34
C VAL A 224 16.28 3.89 4.21
N ASP A 225 17.42 3.23 3.96
CA ASP A 225 17.45 2.19 2.94
C ASP A 225 16.45 1.09 3.31
N PHE A 226 15.62 0.69 2.36
CA PHE A 226 14.59 -0.30 2.63
C PHE A 226 15.19 -1.63 3.09
N SER A 227 16.39 -2.02 2.59
CA SER A 227 17.04 -3.26 3.01
C SER A 227 17.48 -3.26 4.48
N GLU A 228 17.61 -2.09 5.09
CA GLU A 228 18.03 -1.93 6.49
C GLU A 228 16.84 -1.84 7.46
N ARG A 229 15.61 -1.75 6.94
CA ARG A 229 14.44 -1.61 7.81
C ARG A 229 14.12 -2.94 8.48
N PRO A 230 13.92 -2.97 9.81
CA PRO A 230 13.43 -4.17 10.50
C PRO A 230 12.13 -4.69 9.86
N GLN A 231 11.21 -3.80 9.47
CA GLN A 231 9.99 -4.20 8.77
C GLN A 231 10.22 -4.90 7.42
N TYR A 232 11.31 -4.60 6.71
CA TYR A 232 11.65 -5.36 5.53
C TYR A 232 12.29 -6.69 5.93
N ILE A 233 13.35 -6.66 6.74
CA ILE A 233 14.14 -7.82 7.13
C ILE A 233 13.24 -8.92 7.73
N ASP A 234 12.39 -8.52 8.68
CA ASP A 234 11.55 -9.43 9.46
C ASP A 234 10.45 -10.05 8.59
N TYR A 235 9.72 -9.25 7.80
CA TYR A 235 8.66 -9.78 6.96
C TYR A 235 9.21 -10.50 5.72
N GLN A 236 10.32 -10.06 5.15
CA GLN A 236 11.00 -10.81 4.09
C GLN A 236 11.37 -12.21 4.59
N ASN A 237 11.88 -12.32 5.82
CA ASN A 237 12.15 -13.63 6.42
C ASN A 237 10.87 -14.45 6.59
N LEU A 238 9.81 -13.88 7.21
CA LEU A 238 8.51 -14.55 7.39
C LEU A 238 7.97 -15.15 6.08
N PHE A 239 7.94 -14.33 5.04
CA PHE A 239 7.40 -14.73 3.75
C PHE A 239 8.33 -15.71 3.00
N THR A 240 9.64 -15.61 3.19
CA THR A 240 10.60 -16.57 2.64
C THR A 240 10.42 -17.97 3.25
N GLN A 241 10.08 -18.08 4.53
CA GLN A 241 9.84 -19.39 5.18
C GLN A 241 8.68 -20.17 4.55
N VAL A 242 7.74 -19.49 3.90
CA VAL A 242 6.62 -20.13 3.20
C VAL A 242 6.80 -20.16 1.68
N GLY A 243 8.03 -19.94 1.19
CA GLY A 243 8.35 -19.96 -0.23
C GLY A 243 7.75 -18.80 -1.02
N LEU A 244 7.49 -17.66 -0.38
CA LEU A 244 6.92 -16.45 -0.99
C LEU A 244 7.83 -15.22 -0.78
N PRO A 245 9.12 -15.24 -1.16
CA PRO A 245 9.97 -14.05 -1.01
C PRO A 245 9.38 -12.82 -1.72
N PHE A 246 9.68 -11.62 -1.23
CA PHE A 246 9.21 -10.38 -1.85
C PHE A 246 9.79 -10.22 -3.25
N CYS A 247 8.94 -9.81 -4.19
CA CYS A 247 9.28 -9.53 -5.58
C CYS A 247 8.59 -8.23 -6.02
N ASN A 248 8.84 -7.14 -5.28
CA ASN A 248 8.15 -5.86 -5.47
C ASN A 248 8.75 -5.08 -6.65
N PRO A 249 8.06 -4.97 -7.80
CA PRO A 249 8.61 -4.37 -9.01
C PRO A 249 8.77 -2.84 -8.92
N VAL A 250 8.04 -2.18 -8.01
CA VAL A 250 7.95 -0.71 -7.90
C VAL A 250 8.55 -0.17 -6.59
N ILE A 251 9.19 -1.02 -5.78
CA ILE A 251 9.66 -0.63 -4.44
C ILE A 251 10.74 0.45 -4.45
N GLY A 252 11.55 0.50 -5.52
CA GLY A 252 12.53 1.56 -5.79
C GLY A 252 12.06 2.65 -6.75
N MET A 253 10.78 2.64 -7.13
CA MET A 253 10.20 3.59 -8.05
C MET A 253 9.36 4.62 -7.30
N SER A 254 9.52 5.89 -7.65
CA SER A 254 8.71 6.98 -7.09
C SER A 254 7.25 6.88 -7.54
N GLU A 255 6.39 7.70 -6.92
CA GLU A 255 5.02 7.87 -7.43
C GLU A 255 4.98 8.50 -8.84
N VAL A 256 6.01 9.25 -9.21
CA VAL A 256 6.17 9.85 -10.54
C VAL A 256 6.35 8.74 -11.58
N ILE A 257 7.25 7.79 -11.34
CA ILE A 257 7.51 6.68 -12.27
C ILE A 257 6.27 5.81 -12.41
N THR A 258 5.64 5.42 -11.31
CA THR A 258 4.43 4.58 -11.38
C THR A 258 3.28 5.27 -12.12
N SER A 259 3.14 6.59 -11.97
CA SER A 259 2.14 7.36 -12.74
C SER A 259 2.53 7.49 -14.22
N ALA A 260 3.83 7.58 -14.55
CA ALA A 260 4.33 7.58 -15.92
C ALA A 260 4.19 6.21 -16.62
N VAL A 261 4.32 5.11 -15.87
CA VAL A 261 3.97 3.76 -16.35
C VAL A 261 2.48 3.72 -16.70
N MET A 262 1.63 4.19 -15.79
CA MET A 262 0.18 4.17 -16.01
C MET A 262 -0.30 5.09 -17.12
N SER A 263 0.37 6.20 -17.38
CA SER A 263 0.00 7.09 -18.48
C SER A 263 0.14 6.43 -19.85
N LYS A 264 1.00 5.41 -19.96
CA LYS A 264 1.25 4.60 -21.17
C LYS A 264 0.52 3.24 -21.18
N SER A 265 -0.10 2.84 -20.06
CA SER A 265 -0.79 1.55 -19.94
C SER A 265 -2.14 1.56 -20.65
N PRO A 266 -2.54 0.45 -21.31
CA PRO A 266 -3.90 0.31 -21.85
C PRO A 266 -4.98 0.31 -20.75
N PHE A 267 -4.59 0.11 -19.48
CA PHE A 267 -5.52 0.08 -18.35
C PHE A 267 -5.72 1.44 -17.68
N ARG A 268 -5.14 2.53 -18.20
CA ARG A 268 -5.22 3.87 -17.60
C ARG A 268 -6.63 4.29 -17.18
N SER A 269 -7.64 4.03 -18.02
CA SER A 269 -9.04 4.40 -17.77
C SER A 269 -9.72 3.61 -16.64
N TYR A 270 -9.07 2.57 -16.12
CA TYR A 270 -9.57 1.73 -15.03
C TYR A 270 -8.86 2.00 -13.70
N VAL A 271 -7.80 2.82 -13.71
CA VAL A 271 -7.05 3.19 -12.51
C VAL A 271 -7.91 4.09 -11.63
N GLN A 272 -8.07 3.70 -10.36
CA GLN A 272 -8.78 4.53 -9.39
C GLN A 272 -8.08 4.50 -8.03
N SER A 273 -7.60 5.67 -7.58
CA SER A 273 -6.88 5.82 -6.30
C SER A 273 -7.72 6.51 -5.21
N CYS A 274 -8.99 6.82 -5.49
CA CYS A 274 -9.90 7.45 -4.55
C CYS A 274 -9.97 6.68 -3.21
N MET A 275 -9.93 7.41 -2.09
CA MET A 275 -9.99 6.81 -0.76
C MET A 275 -11.34 6.14 -0.45
N TYR A 276 -12.39 6.54 -1.16
CA TYR A 276 -13.74 6.00 -1.00
C TYR A 276 -14.04 4.84 -1.97
N GLY A 277 -13.16 4.58 -2.95
CA GLY A 277 -13.20 3.38 -3.81
C GLY A 277 -14.39 3.25 -4.78
N GLY A 278 -15.18 4.32 -4.94
CA GLY A 278 -16.22 4.40 -5.98
C GLY A 278 -15.62 4.49 -7.39
N ILE A 279 -16.40 4.08 -8.41
CA ILE A 279 -16.00 4.12 -9.82
C ILE A 279 -15.53 5.52 -10.21
N GLU A 280 -16.34 6.53 -9.87
CA GLU A 280 -15.99 7.93 -10.05
C GLU A 280 -15.08 8.42 -8.91
N ALA A 281 -14.07 9.20 -9.28
CA ALA A 281 -13.21 9.85 -8.30
C ALA A 281 -14.03 10.86 -7.50
N CYS A 282 -13.88 10.89 -6.17
CA CYS A 282 -14.73 11.78 -5.36
C CYS A 282 -14.40 13.26 -5.52
N GLY A 283 -13.27 13.61 -6.14
CA GLY A 283 -12.79 14.99 -6.31
C GLY A 283 -12.40 15.72 -5.02
N MET A 284 -12.75 15.20 -3.84
CA MET A 284 -12.65 15.94 -2.57
C MET A 284 -11.61 15.39 -1.59
N CYS A 285 -10.98 14.26 -1.89
CA CYS A 285 -9.98 13.66 -1.02
C CYS A 285 -8.54 14.01 -1.44
N LYS A 286 -7.62 13.98 -0.48
CA LYS A 286 -6.18 14.21 -0.69
C LYS A 286 -5.55 13.36 -1.80
N LYS A 287 -5.99 12.10 -1.96
CA LYS A 287 -5.47 11.21 -3.00
C LYS A 287 -5.93 11.64 -4.40
N CYS A 288 -7.21 12.01 -4.55
CA CYS A 288 -7.73 12.53 -5.83
C CYS A 288 -6.98 13.81 -6.22
N PHE A 289 -6.84 14.76 -5.29
CA PHE A 289 -6.09 15.99 -5.54
C PHE A 289 -4.64 15.73 -5.96
N ARG A 290 -3.90 14.94 -5.18
CA ARG A 290 -2.49 14.65 -5.48
C ARG A 290 -2.31 13.90 -6.80
N LYS A 291 -3.17 12.91 -7.09
CA LYS A 291 -3.10 12.14 -8.33
C LYS A 291 -3.51 12.98 -9.54
N ALA A 292 -4.55 13.81 -9.44
CA ALA A 292 -4.95 14.72 -10.52
C ALA A 292 -3.83 15.69 -10.90
N LEU A 293 -3.17 16.32 -9.91
CA LEU A 293 -2.04 17.20 -10.19
C LEU A 293 -0.80 16.47 -10.72
N LEU A 294 -0.57 15.24 -10.27
CA LEU A 294 0.53 14.40 -10.77
C LEU A 294 0.28 13.94 -12.22
N ASP A 295 -0.94 13.54 -12.54
CA ASP A 295 -1.33 13.19 -13.90
C ASP A 295 -1.22 14.41 -14.83
N ALA A 296 -1.58 15.60 -14.34
CA ALA A 296 -1.41 16.87 -15.06
C ALA A 296 0.07 17.19 -15.32
N SER A 297 0.95 17.00 -14.33
CA SER A 297 2.38 17.28 -14.50
C SER A 297 3.08 16.32 -15.47
N ILE A 298 2.53 15.11 -15.65
CA ILE A 298 3.02 14.11 -16.61
C ILE A 298 2.43 14.32 -18.00
N SER A 299 1.13 14.62 -18.10
CA SER A 299 0.43 14.76 -19.38
C SER A 299 0.52 16.16 -20.00
N GLY A 300 0.88 17.16 -19.20
CA GLY A 300 0.80 18.58 -19.58
C GLY A 300 -0.63 19.15 -19.58
N GLN A 301 -1.64 18.33 -19.26
CA GLN A 301 -3.04 18.74 -19.20
C GLN A 301 -3.41 19.14 -17.77
N TRP A 302 -3.29 20.43 -17.48
CA TRP A 302 -3.62 20.98 -16.16
C TRP A 302 -5.13 21.20 -16.00
N PRO A 303 -5.68 21.02 -14.78
CA PRO A 303 -7.06 21.43 -14.48
C PRO A 303 -7.25 22.93 -14.74
N SER A 304 -8.48 23.31 -15.08
CA SER A 304 -8.84 24.73 -15.21
C SER A 304 -8.76 25.47 -13.87
N ASP A 305 -8.73 26.80 -13.91
CA ASP A 305 -8.75 27.60 -12.69
C ASP A 305 -9.98 27.31 -11.82
N ASP A 306 -11.16 27.11 -12.42
CA ASP A 306 -12.38 26.74 -11.70
C ASP A 306 -12.27 25.37 -10.99
N GLU A 307 -11.61 24.40 -11.64
CA GLU A 307 -11.35 23.08 -11.05
C GLU A 307 -10.33 23.17 -9.91
N LEU A 308 -9.26 23.95 -10.09
CA LEU A 308 -8.27 24.22 -9.05
C LEU A 308 -8.91 24.91 -7.85
N ASP A 309 -9.73 25.93 -8.08
CA ASP A 309 -10.47 26.64 -7.06
C ASP A 309 -11.38 25.70 -6.26
N SER A 310 -12.08 24.80 -6.97
CA SER A 310 -12.90 23.76 -6.34
C SER A 310 -12.07 22.84 -5.45
N TYR A 311 -10.91 22.35 -5.92
CA TYR A 311 -10.01 21.52 -5.11
C TYR A 311 -9.52 22.25 -3.86
N PHE A 312 -9.05 23.48 -4.01
CA PHE A 312 -8.52 24.26 -2.88
C PHE A 312 -9.60 24.70 -1.89
N ALA A 313 -10.88 24.62 -2.24
CA ALA A 313 -12.00 24.86 -1.32
C ALA A 313 -12.37 23.62 -0.47
N GLN A 314 -11.88 22.42 -0.82
CA GLN A 314 -12.27 21.19 -0.12
C GLN A 314 -11.58 21.07 1.24
N ASN A 315 -12.38 20.93 2.30
CA ASN A 315 -11.86 20.84 3.67
C ASN A 315 -10.88 19.67 3.87
N GLY A 316 -11.15 18.53 3.23
CA GLY A 316 -10.27 17.35 3.28
C GLY A 316 -8.90 17.59 2.65
N ILE A 317 -8.85 18.40 1.58
CA ILE A 317 -7.61 18.80 0.90
C ILE A 317 -6.88 19.83 1.75
N ILE A 318 -7.54 20.92 2.15
CA ILE A 318 -6.96 21.99 2.98
C ILE A 318 -6.30 21.42 4.23
N LYS A 319 -7.03 20.60 5.00
CA LYS A 319 -6.52 19.97 6.23
C LYS A 319 -5.22 19.20 5.98
N TYR A 320 -5.10 18.56 4.80
CA TYR A 320 -3.95 17.73 4.46
C TYR A 320 -2.76 18.56 3.96
N ILE A 321 -2.96 19.47 3.01
CA ILE A 321 -1.88 20.27 2.43
C ILE A 321 -1.41 21.41 3.36
N SER A 322 -2.16 21.69 4.42
CA SER A 322 -1.76 22.62 5.49
C SER A 322 -0.93 21.95 6.60
N MET A 323 -0.68 20.63 6.52
CA MET A 323 0.17 19.95 7.52
C MET A 323 1.63 20.37 7.38
N LEU A 324 2.36 20.33 8.49
CA LEU A 324 3.80 20.53 8.52
C LEU A 324 4.45 19.32 9.22
N PRO A 325 5.17 18.46 8.49
CA PRO A 325 5.32 18.48 7.03
C PRO A 325 4.08 17.95 6.28
N ILE A 326 4.00 18.22 4.97
CA ILE A 326 3.00 17.58 4.12
C ILE A 326 3.46 16.13 3.86
N LYS A 327 2.58 15.14 4.05
CA LYS A 327 2.90 13.77 3.64
C LYS A 327 2.97 13.70 2.10
N LEU A 328 4.04 13.10 1.58
CA LEU A 328 4.42 13.09 0.17
C LEU A 328 4.70 14.50 -0.39
N GLU A 329 5.32 15.38 0.41
CA GLU A 329 5.68 16.74 -0.02
C GLU A 329 6.56 16.75 -1.28
N ASN A 330 7.40 15.71 -1.48
CA ASN A 330 8.25 15.53 -2.66
C ASN A 330 7.42 15.48 -3.95
N ILE A 331 6.25 14.83 -3.92
CA ILE A 331 5.34 14.75 -5.07
C ILE A 331 4.76 16.12 -5.40
N TYR A 332 4.40 16.91 -4.38
CA TYR A 332 3.93 18.28 -4.62
C TYR A 332 5.05 19.19 -5.14
N ALA A 333 6.28 19.03 -4.65
CA ALA A 333 7.45 19.74 -5.17
C ALA A 333 7.71 19.39 -6.64
N TYR A 334 7.64 18.10 -7.00
CA TYR A 334 7.71 17.65 -8.38
C TYR A 334 6.63 18.29 -9.25
N VAL A 335 5.36 18.11 -8.87
CA VAL A 335 4.20 18.64 -9.60
C VAL A 335 4.34 20.14 -9.83
N THR A 336 4.57 20.90 -8.77
CA THR A 336 4.60 22.37 -8.86
C THR A 336 5.84 22.90 -9.58
N SER A 337 6.93 22.13 -9.64
CA SER A 337 8.09 22.45 -10.49
C SER A 337 7.74 22.46 -11.98
N LYS A 338 6.77 21.64 -12.40
CA LYS A 338 6.29 21.54 -13.79
C LYS A 338 5.10 22.49 -14.07
N TYR A 339 4.54 23.12 -13.05
CA TYR A 339 3.42 24.05 -13.22
C TYR A 339 3.91 25.41 -13.75
N MET A 340 3.36 25.81 -14.90
CA MET A 340 3.71 27.04 -15.62
C MET A 340 2.56 28.06 -15.69
N GLY A 341 1.39 27.75 -15.12
CA GLY A 341 0.27 28.69 -15.03
C GLY A 341 0.43 29.72 -13.91
N ASP A 342 -0.57 30.57 -13.73
CA ASP A 342 -0.55 31.72 -12.82
C ASP A 342 -1.60 31.65 -11.69
N HIS A 343 -2.41 30.58 -11.62
CA HIS A 343 -3.36 30.34 -10.53
C HIS A 343 -2.75 30.62 -9.13
N PRO A 344 -3.28 31.60 -8.36
CA PRO A 344 -2.64 32.10 -7.14
C PRO A 344 -2.31 31.03 -6.09
N LEU A 345 -3.23 30.08 -5.86
CA LEU A 345 -3.01 29.03 -4.85
C LEU A 345 -2.05 27.93 -5.33
N MET A 346 -1.91 27.73 -6.63
CA MET A 346 -0.88 26.82 -7.16
C MET A 346 0.50 27.44 -7.02
N LEU A 347 0.63 28.75 -7.27
CA LEU A 347 1.87 29.49 -7.01
C LEU A 347 2.21 29.52 -5.51
N ALA A 348 1.22 29.69 -4.65
CA ALA A 348 1.40 29.62 -3.20
C ALA A 348 1.83 28.22 -2.74
N LEU A 349 1.21 27.16 -3.30
CA LEU A 349 1.63 25.79 -3.06
C LEU A 349 3.06 25.56 -3.55
N LYS A 350 3.40 26.01 -4.78
CA LYS A 350 4.74 25.93 -5.38
C LYS A 350 5.80 26.52 -4.46
N LYS A 351 5.58 27.74 -3.96
CA LYS A 351 6.46 28.36 -2.96
C LYS A 351 6.55 27.52 -1.69
N ARG A 352 5.42 27.06 -1.14
CA ARG A 352 5.36 26.27 0.10
C ARG A 352 6.15 24.96 0.02
N VAL A 353 6.18 24.32 -1.14
CA VAL A 353 6.90 23.05 -1.34
C VAL A 353 8.23 23.24 -2.06
N ARG A 354 8.63 24.50 -2.33
CA ARG A 354 9.85 24.91 -3.08
C ARG A 354 9.95 24.25 -4.45
N GLY A 355 8.80 24.13 -5.13
CA GLY A 355 8.70 23.61 -6.48
C GLY A 355 9.45 24.51 -7.46
N GLY A 356 10.47 23.94 -8.13
CA GLY A 356 11.34 24.67 -9.05
C GLY A 356 12.59 25.28 -8.40
N GLU A 357 12.69 25.29 -7.07
CA GLU A 357 13.93 25.65 -6.36
C GLU A 357 14.77 24.41 -6.05
N LEU A 358 14.11 23.29 -5.73
CA LEU A 358 14.76 22.02 -5.44
C LEU A 358 14.88 21.14 -6.69
N SER A 359 16.03 20.44 -6.81
CA SER A 359 16.17 19.39 -7.80
C SER A 359 15.27 18.20 -7.45
N VAL A 360 14.36 17.90 -8.36
CA VAL A 360 13.33 16.84 -8.24
C VAL A 360 13.38 15.85 -9.40
N ALA A 361 14.33 16.01 -10.33
CA ALA A 361 14.48 15.16 -11.52
C ALA A 361 14.81 13.70 -11.18
N TRP A 362 15.49 13.47 -10.04
CA TRP A 362 15.78 12.12 -9.54
C TRP A 362 14.50 11.29 -9.36
N MET A 363 13.33 11.89 -9.12
CA MET A 363 12.07 11.15 -9.02
C MET A 363 11.64 10.50 -10.34
N GLU A 364 12.21 10.87 -11.48
CA GLU A 364 11.95 10.23 -12.77
C GLU A 364 12.87 8.98 -12.98
N ARG A 365 13.72 8.66 -12.01
CA ARG A 365 14.72 7.57 -12.05
C ARG A 365 14.57 6.64 -10.84
N TYR A 366 14.86 5.35 -10.99
CA TYR A 366 14.65 4.36 -9.92
C TYR A 366 15.88 4.18 -9.04
N ILE A 367 15.69 3.85 -7.76
CA ILE A 367 16.77 3.61 -6.79
C ILE A 367 17.46 2.26 -7.09
N PRO A 368 18.72 2.19 -7.56
CA PRO A 368 19.30 0.95 -8.07
C PRO A 368 19.30 -0.23 -7.10
N SER A 369 19.47 0.03 -5.80
CA SER A 369 19.51 -1.01 -4.76
C SER A 369 18.19 -1.77 -4.58
N TYR A 370 17.08 -1.29 -5.14
CA TYR A 370 15.79 -1.96 -5.00
C TYR A 370 15.79 -3.37 -5.58
N ILE A 371 16.56 -3.58 -6.66
CA ILE A 371 16.55 -4.86 -7.36
C ILE A 371 17.14 -6.00 -6.52
N ASP A 372 18.01 -5.67 -5.57
CA ASP A 372 18.63 -6.65 -4.68
C ASP A 372 17.62 -7.28 -3.70
N GLN A 373 16.45 -6.68 -3.55
CA GLN A 373 15.38 -7.17 -2.69
C GLN A 373 14.52 -8.23 -3.37
N ALA A 374 14.59 -8.33 -4.70
CA ALA A 374 13.89 -9.36 -5.46
C ALA A 374 14.70 -10.68 -5.47
N PRO A 375 14.02 -11.83 -5.68
CA PRO A 375 14.70 -13.11 -5.82
C PRO A 375 15.68 -13.05 -6.99
N VAL A 376 16.87 -13.63 -6.82
CA VAL A 376 17.98 -13.53 -7.79
C VAL A 376 17.54 -13.93 -9.20
N ASP A 377 16.72 -14.98 -9.31
CA ASP A 377 16.16 -15.52 -10.55
C ASP A 377 15.12 -14.60 -11.24
N ARG A 378 14.66 -13.54 -10.57
CA ARG A 378 13.68 -12.58 -11.10
C ARG A 378 14.30 -11.21 -11.45
N ARG A 379 15.50 -10.91 -10.96
CA ARG A 379 16.11 -9.57 -11.07
C ARG A 379 16.27 -9.09 -12.50
N GLU A 380 16.83 -9.91 -13.39
CA GLU A 380 17.05 -9.54 -14.78
C GLU A 380 15.73 -9.20 -15.49
N GLN A 381 14.72 -10.04 -15.32
CA GLN A 381 13.40 -9.84 -15.93
C GLN A 381 12.74 -8.53 -15.46
N LEU A 382 12.80 -8.24 -14.16
CA LEU A 382 12.25 -6.99 -13.60
C LEU A 382 12.96 -5.76 -14.17
N LEU A 383 14.28 -5.79 -14.31
CA LEU A 383 15.04 -4.69 -14.92
C LEU A 383 14.68 -4.50 -16.40
N GLN A 384 14.51 -5.59 -17.15
CA GLN A 384 14.08 -5.54 -18.56
C GLN A 384 12.68 -4.90 -18.69
N LEU A 385 11.75 -5.23 -17.80
CA LEU A 385 10.40 -4.66 -17.77
C LEU A 385 10.40 -3.18 -17.34
N ALA A 386 11.30 -2.77 -16.46
CA ALA A 386 11.43 -1.38 -15.99
C ALA A 386 12.05 -0.44 -17.03
N LYS A 387 12.98 -0.95 -17.85
CA LYS A 387 13.79 -0.17 -18.80
C LYS A 387 13.00 0.80 -19.71
N PRO A 388 11.81 0.47 -20.25
CA PRO A 388 11.05 1.41 -21.10
C PRO A 388 10.49 2.63 -20.35
N TYR A 389 10.53 2.63 -19.02
CA TYR A 389 9.85 3.61 -18.18
C TYR A 389 10.79 4.47 -17.36
N ALA A 390 11.88 3.91 -16.85
CA ALA A 390 12.81 4.63 -15.99
C ALA A 390 14.23 4.07 -16.09
N GLU A 391 15.20 4.97 -15.97
CA GLU A 391 16.63 4.66 -15.84
C GLU A 391 17.03 4.59 -14.35
N PRO A 392 18.14 3.90 -14.01
CA PRO A 392 18.67 3.90 -12.65
C PRO A 392 19.16 5.29 -12.25
N MET A 393 18.93 5.71 -11.01
CA MET A 393 19.57 6.89 -10.44
C MET A 393 21.10 6.77 -10.53
N ASP A 394 21.75 7.86 -10.93
CA ASP A 394 23.20 7.98 -10.83
C ASP A 394 23.64 8.48 -9.44
N GLN A 395 24.92 8.76 -9.25
CA GLN A 395 25.44 9.24 -7.97
C GLN A 395 24.93 10.65 -7.60
N ASP A 396 24.61 11.49 -8.59
CA ASP A 396 24.12 12.85 -8.38
C ASP A 396 22.65 12.83 -8.00
N ASP A 397 21.88 11.95 -8.63
CA ASP A 397 20.50 11.65 -8.26
C ASP A 397 20.42 11.13 -6.82
N ILE A 398 21.23 10.14 -6.45
CA ILE A 398 21.27 9.59 -5.08
C ILE A 398 21.63 10.66 -4.08
N ARG A 399 22.69 11.46 -4.34
CA ARG A 399 23.07 12.58 -3.48
C ARG A 399 21.95 13.62 -3.35
N SER A 400 21.20 13.89 -4.41
CA SER A 400 20.08 14.83 -4.40
C SER A 400 18.89 14.28 -3.61
N MET A 401 18.54 13.00 -3.81
CA MET A 401 17.50 12.30 -3.06
C MET A 401 17.82 12.25 -1.57
N LEU A 402 19.05 11.92 -1.17
CA LEU A 402 19.45 11.82 0.24
C LEU A 402 19.41 13.17 0.97
N LYS A 403 19.55 14.29 0.25
CA LYS A 403 19.39 15.65 0.81
C LYS A 403 17.92 16.01 1.05
N TRP A 404 16.98 15.28 0.46
CA TRP A 404 15.56 15.51 0.68
C TRP A 404 15.16 15.09 2.11
N SER A 405 14.79 16.05 2.96
CA SER A 405 14.35 15.77 4.33
C SER A 405 13.04 16.45 4.67
N VAL A 406 11.96 15.67 4.65
CA VAL A 406 10.62 16.11 5.03
C VAL A 406 10.57 16.55 6.51
N VAL A 407 11.42 15.97 7.37
CA VAL A 407 11.46 16.28 8.82
C VAL A 407 12.16 17.62 9.07
N GLY A 408 13.26 17.91 8.36
CA GLY A 408 13.97 19.18 8.49
C GLY A 408 13.07 20.39 8.18
N HIS A 409 12.05 20.21 7.33
CA HIS A 409 11.10 21.28 7.00
C HIS A 409 10.21 21.66 8.18
N ALA A 410 9.93 20.74 9.10
CA ALA A 410 9.05 21.02 10.23
C ALA A 410 9.71 21.91 11.31
N THR A 411 11.03 22.03 11.26
CA THR A 411 11.83 22.83 12.20
C THR A 411 12.39 24.10 11.58
N ASP A 412 12.26 24.30 10.27
CA ASP A 412 12.75 25.49 9.57
C ASP A 412 11.76 26.66 9.75
N PRO A 413 12.16 27.79 10.38
CA PRO A 413 11.30 28.95 10.59
C PRO A 413 10.67 29.50 9.31
N LEU A 414 11.40 29.51 8.20
CA LEU A 414 10.89 30.01 6.92
C LEU A 414 9.77 29.10 6.38
N MET A 415 9.91 27.79 6.59
CA MET A 415 8.90 26.81 6.19
C MET A 415 7.67 26.85 7.09
N ILE A 416 7.85 27.09 8.40
CA ILE A 416 6.76 27.31 9.36
C ILE A 416 5.93 28.52 8.94
N ASP A 417 6.59 29.66 8.68
CA ASP A 417 5.91 30.89 8.27
C ASP A 417 5.21 30.73 6.91
N SER A 418 5.88 30.09 5.95
CA SER A 418 5.28 29.77 4.65
C SER A 418 4.06 28.87 4.77
N ALA A 419 4.09 27.87 5.66
CA ALA A 419 2.96 26.98 5.93
C ALA A 419 1.77 27.73 6.54
N ALA A 420 2.02 28.64 7.48
CA ALA A 420 0.99 29.48 8.10
C ALA A 420 0.33 30.41 7.07
N GLN A 421 1.13 31.11 6.27
CA GLN A 421 0.65 31.99 5.20
C GLN A 421 -0.18 31.22 4.15
N PHE A 422 0.29 30.06 3.73
CA PHE A 422 -0.44 29.23 2.75
C PHE A 422 -1.79 28.76 3.33
N ARG A 423 -1.80 28.32 4.59
CA ARG A 423 -3.04 27.92 5.26
C ARG A 423 -4.04 29.07 5.36
N GLU A 424 -3.59 30.28 5.67
CA GLU A 424 -4.44 31.46 5.71
C GLU A 424 -5.09 31.74 4.34
N GLN A 425 -4.29 31.71 3.27
CA GLN A 425 -4.80 31.89 1.90
C GLN A 425 -5.86 30.84 1.54
N LEU A 426 -5.65 29.57 1.89
CA LEU A 426 -6.64 28.51 1.66
C LEU A 426 -7.96 28.74 2.42
N LEU A 427 -7.90 29.20 3.66
CA LEU A 427 -9.09 29.47 4.46
C LEU A 427 -9.89 30.66 3.94
N ILE A 428 -9.19 31.73 3.51
CA ILE A 428 -9.80 32.88 2.86
C ILE A 428 -10.46 32.46 1.55
N HIS A 429 -9.74 31.70 0.72
CA HIS A 429 -10.25 31.17 -0.54
C HIS A 429 -11.53 30.37 -0.34
N ARG A 430 -11.49 29.36 0.54
CA ARG A 430 -12.66 28.52 0.84
C ARG A 430 -13.87 29.36 1.26
N LYS A 431 -13.68 30.37 2.11
CA LYS A 431 -14.77 31.26 2.55
C LYS A 431 -15.40 31.99 1.36
N LYS A 432 -14.58 32.51 0.44
CA LYS A 432 -15.05 33.19 -0.78
C LYS A 432 -15.75 32.22 -1.73
N TYR A 433 -15.14 31.07 -2.01
CA TYR A 433 -15.68 30.05 -2.90
C TYR A 433 -17.08 29.57 -2.46
N LEU A 434 -17.25 29.26 -1.16
CA LEU A 434 -18.55 28.85 -0.62
C LEU A 434 -19.60 29.96 -0.65
N ALA A 435 -19.20 31.23 -0.50
CA ALA A 435 -20.13 32.35 -0.62
C ALA A 435 -20.62 32.55 -2.06
N THR A 436 -19.81 32.20 -3.06
CA THR A 436 -20.21 32.23 -4.47
C THR A 436 -21.15 31.08 -4.83
N MET A 437 -20.91 29.87 -4.31
CA MET A 437 -21.76 28.68 -4.57
C MET A 437 -23.13 28.72 -3.88
N ALA A 438 -23.29 29.59 -2.87
CA ALA A 438 -24.56 29.76 -2.16
C ALA A 438 -25.52 30.76 -2.83
N LYS A 439 -25.07 31.44 -3.89
CA LYS A 439 -25.87 32.33 -4.74
C LYS A 439 -26.27 31.59 -6.00
#